data_AF-A0ABD5M007-F1
#
_entry.id   AF-A0ABD5M007-F1
#
_cell.length_a   1.000
_cell.length_b   1.000
_cell.length_c   1.000
_cell.angle_alpha   90.00
_cell.angle_beta   90.00
_cell.angle_gamma   90.00
#
_symmetry.space_group_name_H-M   'P 1'
#
loop_
_entity.id
_entity.type
_entity.pdbx_description
1 polymer ?
#
loop_
_entity_poly.entity_id
_entity_poly.type
_entity_poly.pdbx_seq_one_letter_code
_entity_poly.pdbx_strand_id
1 'polypeptide(L)' 'MSAGYGRVDYSRLTRLSFAFGIGLFLVGELGVFGTRTAGLSLPSWELQLLETVPWVGILVALLSPFVFGIFLPLTE' A
#
# COMPACT_ATOMS: atom_id res chain seq x y z
N MET A 1 -11.05 34.67 -5.87
CA MET A 1 -10.69 33.49 -5.04
C MET A 1 -11.88 32.54 -5.07
N SER A 2 -12.01 31.74 -6.12
CA SER A 2 -13.04 30.71 -6.19
C SER A 2 -12.53 29.51 -5.42
N ALA A 3 -13.20 29.17 -4.31
CA ALA A 3 -13.06 27.86 -3.69
C ALA A 3 -13.56 26.80 -4.69
N GLY A 4 -12.67 26.38 -5.58
CA GLY A 4 -12.91 25.26 -6.46
C GLY A 4 -12.87 24.02 -5.59
N TYR A 5 -14.01 23.41 -5.32
CA TYR A 5 -14.06 22.00 -4.99
C TYR A 5 -13.49 21.25 -6.19
N GLY A 6 -12.16 21.11 -6.21
CA GLY A 6 -11.42 20.51 -7.30
C GLY A 6 -11.88 19.08 -7.44
N ARG A 7 -12.45 18.76 -8.61
CA ARG A 7 -12.84 17.42 -9.03
C ARG A 7 -11.79 16.42 -8.52
N VAL A 8 -12.22 15.46 -7.69
CA VAL A 8 -11.32 14.47 -7.11
C VAL A 8 -10.63 13.73 -8.25
N ASP A 9 -9.29 13.80 -8.27
CA ASP A 9 -8.49 13.25 -9.35
C ASP A 9 -8.26 11.75 -9.09
N TYR A 10 -9.31 10.96 -9.32
CA TYR A 10 -9.36 9.52 -9.00
C TYR A 10 -8.22 8.71 -9.64
N SER A 11 -7.73 9.15 -10.80
CA SER A 11 -6.55 8.57 -11.47
C SER A 11 -5.29 8.75 -10.64
N ARG A 12 -5.11 9.94 -10.04
CA ARG A 12 -3.97 10.23 -9.16
C ARG A 12 -4.07 9.46 -7.85
N LEU A 13 -5.26 9.37 -7.26
CA LEU A 13 -5.50 8.61 -6.04
C LEU A 13 -5.20 7.12 -6.24
N THR A 14 -5.73 6.53 -7.32
CA THR A 14 -5.48 5.12 -7.69
C THR A 14 -3.99 4.83 -7.80
N ARG A 15 -3.24 5.70 -8.47
CA ARG A 15 -1.80 5.51 -8.70
C ARG A 15 -0.98 5.63 -7.42
N LEU A 16 -1.34 6.57 -6.54
CA LEU A 16 -0.70 6.73 -5.22
C LEU A 16 -1.00 5.53 -4.31
N SER A 17 -2.24 5.08 -4.24
CA SER A 17 -2.64 3.91 -3.44
C SER A 17 -2.02 2.61 -3.98
N PHE A 18 -1.89 2.47 -5.29
CA PHE A 18 -1.17 1.36 -5.91
C PHE A 18 0.33 1.39 -5.55
N ALA A 19 0.99 2.54 -5.72
CA ALA A 19 2.39 2.72 -5.38
C ALA A 19 2.64 2.49 -3.87
N PHE A 20 1.71 2.92 -3.01
CA PHE A 20 1.77 2.67 -1.58
C PHE A 20 1.68 1.17 -1.26
N GLY A 21 0.77 0.43 -1.90
CA GLY A 21 0.68 -1.03 -1.76
C GLY A 21 1.96 -1.75 -2.17
N ILE A 22 2.57 -1.33 -3.28
CA ILE A 22 3.89 -1.84 -3.70
C ILE A 22 4.97 -1.50 -2.66
N GLY A 23 4.96 -0.28 -2.13
CA GLY A 23 5.90 0.15 -1.09
C GLY A 23 5.82 -0.74 0.16
N LEU A 24 4.62 -1.02 0.64
CA LEU A 24 4.40 -1.96 1.75
C LEU A 24 4.95 -3.35 1.43
N PHE A 25 4.66 -3.86 0.23
CA PHE A 25 5.20 -5.14 -0.23
C PHE A 25 6.73 -5.18 -0.19
N LEU A 26 7.38 -4.20 -0.79
CA LEU A 26 8.84 -4.13 -0.84
C LEU A 26 9.45 -3.99 0.55
N VAL A 27 8.87 -3.15 1.42
CA VAL A 27 9.38 -2.94 2.78
C VAL A 27 9.30 -4.22 3.61
N GLY A 28 8.19 -4.96 3.55
CA GLY A 28 8.06 -6.20 4.30
C GLY A 28 8.99 -7.31 3.77
N GLU A 29 9.04 -7.53 2.46
CA GLU A 29 9.94 -8.53 1.86
C GLU A 29 11.42 -8.21 2.12
N LEU A 30 11.84 -6.96 1.90
CA LEU A 30 13.22 -6.53 2.14
C LEU A 30 13.56 -6.53 3.64
N GLY A 31 12.59 -6.24 4.51
CA GLY A 31 12.78 -6.30 5.96
C GLY A 31 12.96 -7.73 6.47
N VAL A 32 12.16 -8.70 6.00
CA VAL A 32 12.35 -10.13 6.32
C VAL A 32 13.67 -10.64 5.76
N PHE A 33 14.01 -10.30 4.51
CA PHE A 33 15.26 -10.70 3.89
C PHE A 33 16.48 -10.09 4.61
N GLY A 34 16.43 -8.79 4.91
CA GLY A 34 17.50 -8.07 5.60
C GLY A 34 17.75 -8.58 7.01
N THR A 35 16.69 -8.89 7.76
CA THR A 35 16.80 -9.41 9.13
C THR A 35 17.40 -10.82 9.16
N ARG A 36 16.99 -11.69 8.23
CA ARG A 36 17.56 -13.03 8.06
C ARG A 36 19.04 -13.01 7.65
N THR A 37 19.40 -12.13 6.71
CA THR A 37 20.79 -12.01 6.22
C THR A 37 21.73 -11.35 7.23
N ALA A 38 21.23 -10.40 8.03
CA ALA A 38 21.99 -9.76 9.09
C ALA A 38 22.09 -10.60 10.38
N GLY A 39 21.39 -11.75 10.46
CA GLY A 39 21.33 -12.58 11.66
C GLY A 39 20.67 -11.89 12.85
N LEU A 40 19.84 -10.87 12.60
CA LEU A 40 19.14 -10.13 13.64
C LEU A 40 17.98 -10.99 14.16
N SER A 41 18.03 -11.32 15.45
CA SER A 41 16.88 -11.93 16.13
C SER A 41 15.94 -10.83 16.58
N LEU A 42 14.90 -10.59 15.78
CA LEU A 42 13.79 -9.73 16.16
C LEU A 42 12.83 -10.48 17.10
N PRO A 43 12.15 -9.77 18.01
CA PRO A 43 10.95 -10.26 18.67
C PRO A 43 9.96 -10.87 17.69
N SER A 44 9.25 -11.92 18.12
CA SER A 44 8.28 -12.65 17.29
C SER A 44 7.16 -11.76 16.72
N TRP A 45 6.77 -10.71 17.45
CA TRP A 45 5.76 -9.77 16.98
C TRP A 45 6.26 -8.88 15.82
N GLU A 46 7.54 -8.49 15.79
CA GLU A 46 8.12 -7.72 14.68
C GLU A 46 8.24 -8.57 13.41
N LEU A 47 8.66 -9.83 13.56
CA LEU A 47 8.69 -10.80 12.47
C LEU A 47 7.29 -11.03 11.89
N GLN A 48 6.27 -11.21 12.73
CA GLN A 48 4.89 -11.35 12.26
C GLN A 48 4.41 -10.10 11.51
N LEU A 49 4.73 -8.89 11.97
CA LEU A 49 4.38 -7.66 11.26
C LEU A 49 5.09 -7.59 9.91
N LEU A 50 6.39 -7.85 9.87
CA LEU A 50 7.21 -7.87 8.66
C LEU A 50 6.71 -8.89 7.63
N GLU A 51 6.25 -10.06 8.10
CA GLU A 51 5.66 -11.09 7.25
C GLU A 51 4.23 -10.77 6.80
N THR A 52 3.47 -9.99 7.57
CA THR A 52 2.07 -9.65 7.26
C THR A 52 1.93 -8.43 6.36
N VAL A 53 2.82 -7.43 6.52
CA VAL A 53 2.83 -6.18 5.75
C VAL A 53 2.82 -6.40 4.22
N PRO A 54 3.56 -7.37 3.64
CA PRO A 54 3.53 -7.65 2.22
C PRO A 54 2.16 -8.06 1.69
N TRP A 55 1.45 -8.92 2.43
CA TRP A 55 0.10 -9.35 2.06
C TRP A 55 -0.89 -8.19 2.07
N VAL A 56 -0.78 -7.30 3.06
CA VAL A 56 -1.58 -6.07 3.10
C VAL A 56 -1.22 -5.16 1.93
N GLY A 57 0.06 -5.01 1.61
CA GLY A 57 0.54 -4.24 0.46
C GLY A 57 -0.03 -4.75 -0.87
N ILE A 58 -0.01 -6.06 -1.08
CA ILE A 58 -0.61 -6.70 -2.26
C ILE A 58 -2.11 -6.43 -2.33
N LEU A 59 -2.84 -6.63 -1.23
CA LEU A 59 -4.28 -6.37 -1.19
C LEU A 59 -4.60 -4.91 -1.50
N VAL A 60 -3.86 -3.96 -0.92
CA VAL A 60 -4.04 -2.53 -1.20
C VAL A 60 -3.72 -2.21 -2.65
N ALA A 61 -2.62 -2.74 -3.20
CA ALA A 61 -2.25 -2.51 -4.59
C ALA A 61 -3.32 -3.06 -5.54
N LEU A 62 -3.80 -4.28 -5.31
CA LEU A 62 -4.80 -4.91 -6.18
C LEU A 62 -6.17 -4.26 -6.05
N LEU A 63 -6.62 -3.91 -4.84
CA LEU A 63 -7.95 -3.35 -4.61
C LEU A 63 -8.04 -1.85 -4.95
N SER A 64 -6.93 -1.11 -4.86
CA SER A 64 -6.85 0.31 -5.18
C SER A 64 -7.51 0.70 -6.52
N PRO A 65 -7.16 0.09 -7.67
CA PRO A 65 -7.77 0.44 -8.95
C PRO A 65 -9.26 0.13 -9.03
N PHE A 66 -9.75 -0.87 -8.32
CA PHE A 66 -11.19 -1.14 -8.27
C PHE A 66 -11.92 -0.09 -7.44
N VAL A 67 -11.42 0.24 -6.24
CA VAL A 67 -12.09 1.19 -5.35
C VAL A 67 -12.03 2.62 -5.89
N PHE A 68 -10.82 3.10 -6.19
CA PHE A 68 -10.60 4.49 -6.59
C PHE A 68 -10.79 4.72 -8.09
N GLY A 69 -10.48 3.74 -8.93
CA GLY A 69 -10.57 3.87 -10.37
C GLY A 69 -11.94 3.52 -10.96
N ILE A 70 -12.74 2.70 -10.26
CA ILE A 70 -14.03 2.20 -10.76
C ILE A 70 -15.19 2.60 -9.84
N PHE A 71 -15.19 2.18 -8.57
CA PHE A 71 -16.36 2.38 -7.70
C PHE A 71 -16.62 3.84 -7.35
N LEU A 72 -15.62 4.56 -6.87
CA LEU A 72 -15.78 5.96 -6.45
C LEU A 72 -16.25 6.91 -7.56
N PRO A 73 -15.69 6.86 -8.80
CA PRO A 73 -16.17 7.68 -9.91
C PRO A 73 -17.60 7.37 -10.36
N LEU A 74 -18.13 6.19 -10.04
CA LEU A 74 -19.49 5.77 -10.40
C LEU A 74 -20.53 6.15 -9.34
N THR A 75 -20.09 6.49 -8.12
CA THR A 75 -20.96 6.90 -7.02
C THR A 75 -21.16 8.41 -6.91
N GLU A 76 -20.34 9.20 -7.61
CA GLU A 76 -20.48 10.66 -7.74
C GLU A 76 -21.07 11.04 -9.10
#